data_AF-A0A820R5E3-F1
#
_entry.id   AF-A0A820R5E3-F1
#
_cell.length_a   1.000
_cell.length_b   1.000
_cell.length_c   1.000
_cell.angle_alpha   90.00
_cell.angle_beta   90.00
_cell.angle_gamma   90.00
#
_symmetry.space_group_name_H-M   'P 1'
#
loop_
_entity.id
_entity.type
_entity.pdbx_description
1 polymer ?
#
loop_
_entity_poly.entity_id
_entity_poly.type
_entity_poly.pdbx_seq_one_letter_code
_entity_poly.pdbx_strand_id
1 'polypeptide(L)'
;MLQAGIIIPSHSPWSLPVVLLKKPNEEFRFIIDYRKLNSITIKDCYPQPTVEELLNRLGGHSWFTKIDLNSGYYQIPIHPADKSKTAFITQDG
;
A
#
# COMPACT_ATOMS: atom_id res chain seq x y z
N MET A 1 -5.98 10.06 7.69
CA MET A 1 -5.84 8.59 7.90
C MET A 1 -6.50 8.14 9.21
N LEU A 2 -6.26 8.81 10.34
CA LEU A 2 -6.88 8.47 11.64
C LEU A 2 -8.43 8.54 11.59
N GLN A 3 -8.99 9.67 11.17
CA GLN A 3 -10.45 9.85 11.02
C GLN A 3 -11.08 8.90 10.01
N ALA A 4 -10.32 8.48 9.00
CA ALA A 4 -10.76 7.53 7.97
C ALA A 4 -10.67 6.07 8.44
N GLY A 5 -10.21 5.80 9.66
CA GLY A 5 -10.07 4.44 10.20
C GLY A 5 -8.96 3.60 9.57
N ILE A 6 -8.07 4.20 8.77
CA ILE A 6 -6.98 3.49 8.08
C ILE A 6 -5.84 3.15 9.07
N ILE A 7 -5.64 4.00 10.08
CA ILE A 7 -4.61 3.85 11.12
C ILE A 7 -5.21 4.03 12.50
N ILE A 8 -4.53 3.49 13.51
CA ILE A 8 -4.88 3.64 14.93
C ILE A 8 -3.63 4.01 15.73
N PRO A 9 -3.77 4.69 16.89
CA PRO A 9 -2.66 4.85 17.83
C PRO A 9 -2.14 3.49 18.29
N SER A 10 -0.83 3.36 18.51
CA SER A 10 -0.24 2.08 18.89
C SER A 10 0.94 2.25 19.85
N HIS A 11 1.19 1.22 20.67
CA HIS A 11 2.39 1.07 21.48
C HIS A 11 3.27 -0.06 20.90
N SER A 12 3.48 -0.04 19.58
CA SER A 12 4.23 -1.08 18.88
C SER A 12 5.72 -1.04 19.24
N PRO A 13 6.41 -2.19 19.31
CA PRO A 13 7.87 -2.23 19.37
C PRO A 13 8.52 -1.82 18.02
N TRP A 14 7.74 -1.71 16.95
CA TRP A 14 8.20 -1.24 15.64
C TRP A 14 7.99 0.26 15.51
N SER A 15 8.95 0.91 14.87
CA SER A 15 8.89 2.34 14.57
C SER A 15 9.55 2.60 13.22
N LEU A 16 8.72 2.80 12.20
CA LEU A 16 9.16 3.17 10.86
C LEU A 16 9.09 4.69 10.67
N PRO A 17 10.11 5.31 10.04
CA PRO A 17 10.10 6.75 9.83
C PRO A 17 9.13 7.13 8.70
N VAL A 18 8.60 8.35 8.83
CA VAL A 18 7.70 8.96 7.85
C VAL A 18 8.42 10.08 7.09
N VAL A 19 8.16 10.16 5.78
CA VAL A 19 8.61 11.24 4.90
C VAL A 19 7.38 11.88 4.25
N LEU A 20 7.35 13.21 4.23
CA LEU A 20 6.36 13.98 3.49
C LEU A 20 6.98 14.47 2.19
N LEU A 21 6.40 14.08 1.05
CA LEU A 21 6.82 14.59 -0.26
C LEU A 21 5.74 15.49 -0.84
N LYS A 22 6.12 16.71 -1.24
CA LYS A 22 5.23 17.63 -1.95
C LYS A 22 5.06 17.15 -3.40
N LYS A 23 3.82 16.94 -3.83
CA LYS A 23 3.45 16.66 -5.22
C LYS A 23 3.46 17.96 -6.05
N PRO A 24 3.50 17.87 -7.40
CA PRO A 24 3.40 19.05 -8.27
C PRO A 24 2.10 19.85 -8.09
N ASN A 25 1.01 19.21 -7.68
CA ASN A 25 -0.28 19.84 -7.37
C ASN A 25 -0.35 20.42 -5.93
N GLU A 26 0.81 20.65 -5.30
CA GLU A 26 0.98 21.17 -3.94
C GLU A 26 0.47 20.30 -2.78
N GLU A 27 -0.16 19.18 -3.04
CA GLU A 27 -0.53 18.22 -2.02
C GLU A 27 0.68 17.49 -1.44
N PHE A 28 0.62 17.09 -0.17
CA PHE A 28 1.63 16.22 0.44
C PHE A 28 1.26 14.75 0.31
N ARG A 29 2.24 13.92 -0.05
CA ARG A 29 2.16 12.46 0.05
C ARG A 29 2.84 12.02 1.33
N PHE A 30 2.06 11.36 2.18
CA PHE A 30 2.54 10.68 3.38
C PHE A 30 3.18 9.34 2.99
N ILE A 31 4.48 9.19 3.23
CA ILE A 31 5.26 8.01 2.83
C ILE A 31 5.91 7.40 4.07
N ILE A 32 5.68 6.11 4.28
CA ILE A 32 6.34 5.34 5.33
C ILE A 32 7.49 4.58 4.69
N ASP A 33 8.69 4.68 5.27
CA ASP A 33 9.87 4.00 4.75
C ASP A 33 9.93 2.54 5.21
N TYR A 34 9.35 1.65 4.42
CA TYR A 34 9.33 0.20 4.68
C TYR A 34 10.60 -0.55 4.29
N ARG A 35 11.70 0.11 3.88
CA ARG A 35 12.88 -0.61 3.33
C ARG A 35 13.44 -1.67 4.27
N LYS A 36 13.58 -1.37 5.57
CA LYS A 36 14.07 -2.32 6.58
C LYS A 36 13.07 -3.45 6.86
N LEU A 37 11.77 -3.15 6.85
CA LEU A 37 10.74 -4.18 7.04
C LEU A 37 10.71 -5.13 5.83
N ASN A 38 10.81 -4.57 4.62
CA ASN A 38 10.77 -5.35 3.38
C ASN A 38 11.97 -6.29 3.24
N SER A 39 13.13 -5.96 3.83
CA SER A 39 14.33 -6.83 3.76
C SER A 39 14.24 -8.07 4.65
N ILE A 40 13.42 -8.02 5.71
CA ILE A 40 13.23 -9.15 6.64
C ILE A 40 11.91 -9.91 6.39
N THR A 41 11.06 -9.39 5.51
CA THR A 41 9.78 -10.00 5.15
C THR A 41 9.98 -11.02 4.05
N ILE A 42 9.33 -12.18 4.17
CA ILE A 42 9.33 -13.21 3.13
C ILE A 42 8.55 -12.68 1.94
N LYS A 43 9.19 -12.69 0.76
CA LYS A 43 8.54 -12.26 -0.48
C LYS A 43 7.55 -13.31 -0.94
N ASP A 44 6.29 -12.92 -1.07
CA ASP A 44 5.28 -13.69 -1.78
C ASP A 44 5.32 -13.31 -3.26
N CYS A 45 5.99 -14.15 -4.07
CA CYS A 45 6.11 -13.94 -5.50
C CYS A 45 4.87 -14.46 -6.22
N TYR A 46 3.74 -13.77 -6.05
CA TYR A 46 2.55 -14.08 -6.84
C TYR A 46 2.83 -13.85 -8.33
N PRO A 47 2.53 -14.81 -9.21
CA PRO A 47 2.79 -14.66 -10.64
C PRO A 47 1.87 -13.57 -11.21
N GLN A 48 2.47 -12.42 -11.54
CA GLN A 48 1.77 -11.38 -12.26
C GLN A 48 1.83 -11.69 -13.76
N PRO A 49 0.68 -11.76 -14.45
CA PRO A 49 0.68 -12.07 -15.88
C PRO A 49 1.38 -10.97 -16.67
N THR A 50 1.99 -11.36 -17.77
CA THR A 50 2.62 -10.40 -18.68
C THR A 50 1.56 -9.58 -19.41
N VAL A 51 1.95 -8.41 -19.94
CA VAL A 51 1.05 -7.58 -20.74
C VAL A 51 0.54 -8.36 -21.96
N GLU A 52 1.38 -9.18 -22.59
CA GLU A 52 1.00 -10.01 -23.74
C GLU A 52 -0.02 -11.09 -23.38
N GLU A 53 0.17 -11.79 -22.26
CA GLU A 53 -0.82 -12.76 -21.75
C GLU A 53 -2.18 -12.10 -21.48
N LEU A 54 -2.17 -10.90 -20.88
CA LEU A 54 -3.40 -10.14 -20.63
C LEU A 54 -4.09 -9.74 -21.94
N LEU A 55 -3.34 -9.25 -22.94
CA LEU A 55 -3.89 -8.86 -24.24
C LEU A 55 -4.45 -10.04 -25.03
N ASN A 56 -3.75 -11.18 -25.03
CA ASN A 56 -4.21 -12.40 -25.69
C ASN A 56 -5.54 -12.90 -25.09
N ARG A 57 -5.72 -12.79 -23.77
CA ARG A 57 -6.99 -13.14 -23.10
C ARG A 57 -8.16 -12.22 -23.47
N LEU A 58 -7.86 -10.98 -23.85
CA LEU A 58 -8.87 -9.98 -24.24
C LEU A 58 -9.25 -10.09 -25.72
N GLY A 59 -8.47 -10.81 -26.55
CA GLY A 59 -8.73 -10.99 -27.97
C GLY A 59 -10.13 -11.57 -28.26
N GLY A 60 -10.73 -11.14 -29.37
CA GLY A 60 -12.05 -11.61 -29.82
C GLY A 60 -13.25 -10.92 -29.16
N HIS A 61 -13.04 -10.00 -28.23
CA HIS A 61 -14.11 -9.22 -27.59
C HIS A 61 -14.22 -7.83 -28.23
N SER A 62 -15.46 -7.33 -28.37
CA SER A 62 -15.74 -6.02 -28.98
C SER A 62 -15.96 -4.90 -27.97
N TRP A 63 -16.17 -5.23 -26.69
CA TRP A 63 -16.49 -4.28 -25.63
C TRP A 63 -15.63 -4.57 -24.41
N PHE A 64 -15.05 -3.51 -23.84
CA PHE A 64 -14.20 -3.59 -22.66
C PHE A 64 -14.67 -2.59 -21.61
N THR A 65 -14.59 -2.98 -20.34
CA THR A 65 -14.82 -2.09 -19.21
C THR A 65 -13.65 -2.20 -18.26
N LYS A 66 -13.13 -1.06 -17.83
CA LYS A 66 -12.07 -0.97 -16.83
C LYS A 66 -12.67 -0.39 -15.56
N ILE A 67 -12.44 -1.07 -14.44
CA ILE A 67 -12.80 -0.60 -13.10
C ILE A 67 -11.51 -0.32 -12.36
N ASP A 68 -11.40 0.85 -11.75
CA ASP A 68 -10.29 1.23 -10.88
C ASP A 68 -10.77 1.29 -9.43
N LEU A 69 -10.03 0.65 -8.52
CA LEU A 69 -10.35 0.67 -7.10
C LEU A 69 -9.67 1.89 -6.46
N ASN A 70 -10.47 2.90 -6.12
CA ASN A 70 -9.96 4.11 -5.49
C ASN A 70 -9.20 3.76 -4.20
N SER A 71 -7.92 4.14 -4.13
CA SER A 71 -7.07 3.88 -2.96
C SER A 71 -7.08 2.39 -2.55
N GLY A 72 -7.07 1.48 -3.53
CA GLY A 72 -7.25 0.03 -3.32
C GLY A 72 -6.36 -0.58 -2.23
N TYR A 73 -5.14 -0.08 -2.04
CA TYR A 73 -4.24 -0.53 -0.96
C TYR A 73 -4.82 -0.35 0.45
N TYR A 74 -5.62 0.68 0.70
CA TYR A 74 -6.24 0.91 2.02
C TYR A 74 -7.51 0.09 2.25
N GLN A 75 -8.03 -0.58 1.22
CA GLN A 75 -9.23 -1.39 1.32
C GLN A 75 -8.92 -2.80 1.83
N ILE A 76 -7.68 -3.28 1.67
CA ILE A 76 -7.25 -4.62 2.10
C ILE A 76 -6.78 -4.54 3.56
N PRO A 77 -7.41 -5.26 4.51
CA PRO A 77 -7.03 -5.21 5.90
C PRO A 77 -5.71 -5.96 6.15
N ILE A 78 -4.86 -5.41 7.02
CA ILE A 78 -3.68 -6.09 7.53
C ILE A 78 -4.13 -7.12 8.58
N HIS A 79 -3.57 -8.33 8.49
CA HIS A 79 -3.82 -9.39 9.45
C HIS A 79 -3.50 -8.91 10.89
N PRO A 80 -4.37 -9.16 11.89
CA PRO A 80 -4.23 -8.55 13.22
C PRO A 80 -2.86 -8.77 13.89
N ALA A 81 -2.25 -9.93 13.70
CA ALA A 81 -0.94 -10.26 14.26
C ALA A 81 0.22 -9.44 13.66
N ASP A 82 0.02 -8.89 12.46
CA ASP A 82 1.06 -8.18 11.70
C ASP A 82 0.91 -6.65 11.73
N LYS A 83 -0.20 -6.13 12.28
CA LYS A 83 -0.47 -4.68 12.38
C LYS A 83 0.65 -3.91 13.07
N SER A 84 1.27 -4.50 14.09
CA SER A 84 2.38 -3.87 14.80
C SER A 84 3.60 -3.63 13.90
N LYS A 85 3.85 -4.50 12.92
CA LYS A 85 4.99 -4.40 11.99
C LYS A 85 4.90 -3.18 11.08
N THR A 86 3.70 -2.64 10.86
CA THR A 86 3.48 -1.46 10.02
C THR A 86 3.38 -0.15 10.82
N ALA A 87 3.71 -0.17 12.11
CA ALA A 87 3.69 1.02 12.95
C ALA A 87 4.77 2.03 12.51
N PHE A 88 4.39 3.29 12.46
CA PHE A 88 5.28 4.39 12.12
C PHE A 88 5.25 5.44 13.23
N ILE A 89 6.24 6.33 13.21
CA ILE A 89 6.35 7.43 14.17
C ILE A 89 6.29 8.78 13.44
N THR A 90 5.54 9.72 14.01
CA THR A 90 5.60 11.14 13.61
C THR A 90 6.25 11.98 14.71
N GLN A 91 6.44 13.28 14.48
CA GLN A 91 7.04 14.17 15.49
C GLN A 91 6.29 14.16 16.82
N ASP A 92 4.95 13.98 16.77
CA ASP A 92 4.07 14.02 17.93
C ASP A 92 3.50 12.64 18.32
N GLY A 93 3.99 11.56 17.69
CA GLY A 93 3.47 10.19 17.85
C GLY A 93 3.25 9.49 16.53
#